data_AF-A0A2N3Y529-F1
#
_entry.id   AF-A0A2N3Y529-F1
#
_cell.length_a   1.000
_cell.length_b   1.000
_cell.length_c   1.000
_cell.angle_alpha   90.00
_cell.angle_beta   90.00
_cell.angle_gamma   90.00
#
_symmetry.space_group_name_H-M   'P 1'
#
loop_
_entity.id
_entity.type
_entity.pdbx_description
1 polymer ?
#
loop_
_entity_poly.entity_id
_entity_poly.type
_entity_poly.pdbx_seq_one_letter_code
_entity_poly.pdbx_strand_id
1 'polypeptide(L)'
;MNLAPETALRHYFGQADASQGGWTGGWSVRWDALSASQREAVLSREVPEVVTVRTSGSTGVPTQWSRSREQVLAEAAMLAALWREDPVDLMLAFAPPTHLYGLLTTLLMPAVLGVEVWYQPGPEAAMPDVRGRALGITAIPWTFRLLDRRRDELARASRIVIQHSTATLPPGAEDFANAFGRGRVRITEIFGSTESGGIAHRTGRDQPWTLFPDITLTHTADGAQPEVPLVVSGPRLATGLDTWATGDFVEVVDPRHFRFHGRRTRLRKINGVRVDFDEVEHRLRDTVPSKDVACVPVDDPVRGENFTVLVVPDGPGGPDVVKAVRIALKSWNLVPHEVLVVPAIERSETGKLRR
;
A
#
# COMPACT_ATOMS: atom_id res chain seq x y z
N MET A 1 -0.45 -23.58 6.42
CA MET A 1 -0.28 -24.72 5.49
C MET A 1 1.01 -24.54 4.71
N ASN A 2 1.84 -25.57 4.58
CA ASN A 2 3.05 -25.47 3.75
C ASN A 2 2.69 -25.88 2.31
N LEU A 3 2.98 -25.02 1.34
CA LEU A 3 2.70 -25.25 -0.07
C LEU A 3 4.01 -25.43 -0.84
N ALA A 4 3.99 -26.36 -1.81
CA ALA A 4 5.04 -26.41 -2.82
C ALA A 4 4.97 -25.14 -3.70
N PRO A 5 6.11 -24.62 -4.19
CA PRO A 5 6.15 -23.40 -5.00
C PRO A 5 5.21 -23.42 -6.22
N GLU A 6 5.18 -24.52 -6.96
CA GLU A 6 4.30 -24.70 -8.12
C GLU A 6 2.83 -24.73 -7.74
N THR A 7 2.51 -25.31 -6.58
CA THR A 7 1.14 -25.41 -6.08
C THR A 7 0.61 -24.03 -5.71
N ALA A 8 1.43 -23.17 -5.09
CA ALA A 8 1.03 -21.81 -4.75
C ALA A 8 0.74 -20.97 -6.01
N LEU A 9 1.60 -21.06 -7.04
CA LEU A 9 1.38 -20.36 -8.30
C LEU A 9 0.18 -20.91 -9.09
N ARG A 10 0.02 -22.24 -9.20
CA ARG A 10 -1.16 -22.85 -9.84
C ARG A 10 -2.45 -22.55 -9.10
N HIS A 11 -2.42 -22.48 -7.78
CA HIS A 11 -3.60 -22.09 -7.02
C HIS A 11 -4.01 -20.65 -7.35
N TYR A 12 -3.06 -19.74 -7.58
CA TYR A 12 -3.38 -18.37 -7.97
C TYR A 12 -3.83 -18.27 -9.44
N PHE A 13 -3.02 -18.77 -10.38
CA PHE A 13 -3.27 -18.59 -11.83
C PHE A 13 -4.25 -19.59 -12.43
N GLY A 14 -4.48 -20.74 -11.79
CA GLY A 14 -5.39 -21.78 -12.25
C GLY A 14 -6.85 -21.55 -11.86
N GLN A 15 -7.15 -20.53 -11.07
CA GLN A 15 -8.53 -20.12 -10.74
C GLN A 15 -9.12 -19.33 -11.91
N ALA A 16 -10.32 -19.69 -12.38
CA ALA A 16 -11.04 -18.94 -13.41
C ALA A 16 -11.33 -17.48 -12.99
N ASP A 17 -11.39 -17.22 -11.68
CA ASP A 17 -11.46 -15.89 -11.10
C ASP A 17 -10.47 -15.75 -9.94
N ALA A 18 -9.22 -15.38 -10.24
CA ALA A 18 -8.18 -15.12 -9.24
C ALA A 18 -8.55 -14.03 -8.19
N SER A 19 -9.66 -13.31 -8.40
CA SER A 19 -10.19 -12.30 -7.47
C SER A 19 -11.24 -12.82 -6.48
N GLN A 20 -11.71 -14.07 -6.61
CA GLN A 20 -12.69 -14.67 -5.71
C GLN A 20 -12.12 -15.87 -4.95
N GLY A 21 -11.60 -15.59 -3.76
CA GLY A 21 -11.74 -16.46 -2.59
C GLY A 21 -11.15 -17.87 -2.66
N GLY A 22 -9.86 -18.00 -2.34
CA GLY A 22 -9.25 -19.28 -1.97
C GLY A 22 -8.34 -19.23 -0.74
N TRP A 23 -7.87 -18.03 -0.37
CA TRP A 23 -6.85 -17.86 0.67
C TRP A 23 -7.47 -17.53 2.03
N THR A 24 -8.27 -18.44 2.59
CA THR A 24 -8.94 -18.24 3.89
C THR A 24 -8.04 -18.52 5.10
N GLY A 25 -6.84 -19.08 4.88
CA GLY A 25 -5.87 -19.41 5.93
C GLY A 25 -4.44 -19.05 5.56
N GLY A 26 -3.60 -18.87 6.59
CA GLY A 26 -2.18 -18.62 6.41
C GLY A 26 -1.44 -19.82 5.80
N TRP A 27 -0.50 -19.53 4.91
CA TRP A 27 0.31 -20.53 4.24
C TRP A 27 1.75 -20.08 4.08
N SER A 28 2.64 -21.02 3.81
CA SER A 28 4.06 -20.73 3.57
C SER A 28 4.59 -21.47 2.35
N VAL A 29 5.62 -20.90 1.73
CA VAL A 29 6.34 -21.49 0.58
C VAL A 29 7.84 -21.34 0.81
N ARG A 30 8.58 -22.43 0.64
CA ARG A 30 10.05 -22.50 0.80
C ARG A 30 10.77 -22.34 -0.54
N TRP A 31 10.86 -21.10 -1.03
CA TRP A 31 11.66 -20.82 -2.24
C TRP A 31 13.17 -20.95 -2.01
N ASP A 32 13.60 -20.81 -0.77
CA ASP A 32 14.98 -21.02 -0.31
C ASP A 32 15.47 -22.47 -0.47
N ALA A 33 14.56 -23.44 -0.63
CA ALA A 33 14.89 -24.83 -0.91
C ALA A 33 15.24 -25.09 -2.39
N LEU A 34 15.06 -24.11 -3.28
CA LEU A 34 15.31 -24.24 -4.72
C LEU A 34 16.51 -23.39 -5.17
N SER A 35 17.31 -23.93 -6.09
CA SER A 35 18.35 -23.16 -6.77
C SER A 35 17.74 -22.04 -7.62
N ALA A 36 18.54 -21.04 -7.99
CA ALA A 36 18.07 -19.95 -8.86
C ALA A 36 17.47 -20.48 -10.20
N SER A 37 18.11 -21.46 -10.83
CA SER A 37 17.62 -22.05 -12.08
C SER A 37 16.34 -22.85 -11.91
N GLN A 38 16.17 -23.54 -10.77
CA GLN A 38 14.92 -24.23 -10.46
C GLN A 38 13.77 -23.22 -10.25
N ARG A 39 14.04 -22.12 -9.54
CA ARG A 39 13.05 -21.05 -9.34
C ARG A 39 12.62 -20.42 -10.66
N GLU A 40 13.57 -20.11 -11.53
CA GLU A 40 13.31 -19.58 -12.87
C GLU A 40 12.47 -20.54 -13.72
N ALA A 41 12.78 -21.83 -13.70
CA ALA A 41 12.01 -22.86 -14.40
C ALA A 41 10.56 -22.96 -13.88
N VAL A 42 10.34 -22.82 -12.57
CA VAL A 42 8.99 -22.78 -11.98
C VAL A 42 8.24 -21.53 -12.43
N LEU A 43 8.86 -20.34 -12.35
CA LEU A 43 8.22 -19.09 -12.76
C LEU A 43 7.86 -19.10 -14.25
N SER A 44 8.77 -19.57 -15.11
CA SER A 44 8.52 -19.69 -16.55
C SER A 44 7.37 -20.65 -16.87
N ARG A 45 7.22 -21.73 -16.13
CA ARG A 45 6.18 -22.74 -16.37
C ARG A 45 4.81 -22.33 -15.80
N GLU A 46 4.78 -21.78 -14.59
CA GLU A 46 3.53 -21.62 -13.82
C GLU A 46 2.92 -20.21 -13.91
N VAL A 47 3.70 -19.17 -14.21
CA VAL A 47 3.16 -17.83 -14.49
C VAL A 47 2.64 -17.83 -15.93
N PRO A 48 1.39 -17.45 -16.24
CA PRO A 48 0.89 -17.45 -17.61
C PRO A 48 1.50 -16.31 -18.44
N GLU A 49 1.50 -16.46 -19.77
CA GLU A 49 1.96 -15.41 -20.72
C GLU A 49 1.20 -14.09 -20.55
N VAL A 50 -0.08 -14.17 -20.21
CA VAL A 50 -0.93 -13.02 -19.90
C VAL A 50 -1.46 -13.16 -18.49
N VAL A 51 -1.13 -12.19 -17.64
CA VAL A 51 -1.59 -12.07 -16.26
C VAL A 51 -2.67 -11.01 -16.18
N THR A 52 -3.81 -11.40 -15.61
CA THR A 52 -4.97 -10.54 -15.42
C THR A 52 -5.13 -10.17 -13.94
N VAL A 53 -5.37 -8.90 -13.65
CA VAL A 53 -5.72 -8.40 -12.32
C VAL A 53 -6.98 -7.56 -12.39
N ARG A 54 -7.86 -7.68 -11.39
CA ARG A 54 -9.10 -6.90 -11.28
C ARG A 54 -8.98 -5.80 -10.24
N THR A 55 -9.60 -4.67 -10.55
CA THR A 55 -9.86 -3.59 -9.58
C THR A 55 -11.35 -3.55 -9.29
N SER A 56 -11.72 -3.28 -8.04
CA SER A 56 -13.14 -3.28 -7.65
C SER A 56 -13.97 -2.13 -8.26
N GLY A 57 -13.34 -1.15 -8.91
CA GLY A 57 -13.99 0.03 -9.49
C GLY A 57 -14.70 0.89 -8.44
N SER A 58 -14.61 2.22 -8.52
CA SER A 58 -15.47 3.08 -7.68
C SER A 58 -16.94 3.09 -8.15
N THR A 59 -17.21 2.56 -9.34
CA THR A 59 -18.52 2.47 -10.00
C THR A 59 -19.20 1.10 -9.84
N GLY A 60 -18.59 0.17 -9.11
CA GLY A 60 -19.12 -1.18 -8.86
C GLY A 60 -18.93 -2.18 -9.99
N VAL A 61 -18.47 -1.78 -11.18
CA VAL A 61 -18.09 -2.69 -12.28
C VAL A 61 -16.58 -2.95 -12.19
N PRO A 62 -16.14 -4.19 -11.91
CA PRO A 62 -14.72 -4.49 -11.83
C PRO A 62 -14.02 -4.24 -13.17
N THR A 63 -12.98 -3.40 -13.19
CA THR A 63 -12.16 -3.19 -14.39
C THR A 63 -11.01 -4.19 -14.39
N GLN A 64 -10.83 -4.86 -15.51
CA GLN A 64 -9.79 -5.86 -15.73
C GLN A 64 -8.58 -5.23 -16.41
N TRP A 65 -7.40 -5.50 -15.87
CA TRP A 65 -6.12 -5.02 -16.37
C TRP A 65 -5.21 -6.20 -16.67
N SER A 66 -4.66 -6.23 -17.88
CA SER A 66 -3.78 -7.29 -18.36
C SER A 66 -2.33 -6.83 -18.40
N ARG A 67 -1.40 -7.79 -18.21
CA ARG A 67 0.05 -7.62 -18.32
C ARG A 67 0.65 -8.88 -18.93
N SER A 68 1.82 -8.79 -19.54
CA SER A 68 2.59 -9.98 -19.91
C SER A 68 3.28 -10.61 -18.70
N ARG A 69 3.70 -11.87 -18.84
CA ARG A 69 4.57 -12.56 -17.88
C ARG A 69 5.83 -11.74 -17.58
N GLU A 70 6.49 -11.25 -18.62
CA GLU A 70 7.73 -10.50 -18.52
C GLU A 70 7.52 -9.22 -17.71
N GLN A 71 6.40 -8.52 -17.92
CA GLN A 71 6.08 -7.30 -17.17
C GLN A 71 5.95 -7.59 -15.67
N VAL A 72 5.21 -8.62 -15.25
CA VAL A 72 5.02 -8.91 -13.83
C VAL A 72 6.29 -9.47 -13.17
N LEU A 73 7.09 -10.26 -13.89
CA LEU A 73 8.36 -10.78 -13.39
C LEU A 73 9.41 -9.66 -13.27
N ALA A 74 9.50 -8.78 -14.26
CA ALA A 74 10.37 -7.61 -14.21
C ALA A 74 9.99 -6.68 -13.05
N GLU A 75 8.69 -6.48 -12.82
CA GLU A 75 8.19 -5.70 -11.70
C GLU A 75 8.53 -6.33 -10.34
N ALA A 76 8.33 -7.64 -10.18
CA ALA A 76 8.69 -8.35 -8.96
C ALA A 76 10.20 -8.29 -8.69
N ALA A 77 11.03 -8.37 -9.73
CA ALA A 77 12.48 -8.24 -9.61
C ALA A 77 12.93 -6.80 -9.26
N MET A 78 12.25 -5.80 -9.80
CA MET A 78 12.45 -4.41 -9.43
C MET A 78 12.11 -4.18 -7.95
N LEU A 79 10.98 -4.70 -7.46
CA LEU A 79 10.59 -4.57 -6.05
C LEU A 79 11.55 -5.34 -5.13
N ALA A 80 12.01 -6.52 -5.54
CA ALA A 80 13.05 -7.27 -4.86
C ALA A 80 14.37 -6.47 -4.74
N ALA A 81 14.70 -5.67 -5.75
CA ALA A 81 15.93 -4.90 -5.78
C ALA A 81 16.03 -3.86 -4.65
N LEU A 82 14.90 -3.34 -4.15
CA LEU A 82 14.84 -2.42 -3.00
C LEU A 82 15.34 -3.03 -1.68
N TRP A 83 15.49 -4.36 -1.61
CA TRP A 83 16.00 -5.09 -0.45
C TRP A 83 17.44 -5.58 -0.65
N ARG A 84 18.12 -5.20 -1.74
CA ARG A 84 19.52 -5.64 -1.99
C ARG A 84 20.50 -5.18 -0.91
N GLU A 85 20.35 -3.96 -0.43
CA GLU A 85 21.19 -3.41 0.66
C GLU A 85 20.80 -3.98 2.02
N ASP A 86 19.57 -4.49 2.13
CA ASP A 86 19.07 -5.11 3.34
C ASP A 86 18.53 -6.53 3.08
N PRO A 87 19.41 -7.50 2.81
CA PRO A 87 18.99 -8.87 2.52
C PRO A 87 18.16 -9.45 3.67
N VAL A 88 17.13 -10.19 3.30
CA VAL A 88 16.19 -10.86 4.19
C VAL A 88 16.27 -12.36 3.96
N ASP A 89 15.96 -13.15 4.97
CA ASP A 89 15.94 -14.62 4.89
C ASP A 89 14.55 -15.21 5.18
N LEU A 90 13.59 -14.39 5.62
CA LEU A 90 12.19 -14.77 5.83
C LEU A 90 11.27 -13.59 5.48
N MET A 91 10.25 -13.86 4.69
CA MET A 91 9.20 -12.89 4.34
C MET A 91 7.90 -13.15 5.07
N LEU A 92 7.31 -12.11 5.64
CA LEU A 92 5.94 -12.08 6.13
C LEU A 92 5.10 -11.22 5.20
N ALA A 93 4.14 -11.83 4.52
CA ALA A 93 3.36 -11.17 3.50
C ALA A 93 1.91 -10.97 3.97
N PHE A 94 1.49 -9.71 4.10
CA PHE A 94 0.13 -9.35 4.51
C PHE A 94 -0.73 -8.85 3.35
N ALA A 95 -0.12 -8.55 2.20
CA ALA A 95 -0.83 -8.09 1.02
C ALA A 95 -1.54 -9.27 0.33
N PRO A 96 -2.88 -9.22 0.16
CA PRO A 96 -3.63 -10.29 -0.51
C PRO A 96 -3.17 -10.48 -1.96
N PRO A 97 -2.86 -11.72 -2.39
CA PRO A 97 -2.37 -11.95 -3.75
C PRO A 97 -3.42 -11.64 -4.82
N THR A 98 -4.70 -11.48 -4.46
CA THR A 98 -5.82 -11.10 -5.34
C THR A 98 -5.67 -9.70 -5.98
N HIS A 99 -4.76 -8.88 -5.47
CA HIS A 99 -4.42 -7.56 -6.00
C HIS A 99 -3.00 -7.54 -6.54
N LEU A 100 -2.71 -6.65 -7.51
CA LEU A 100 -1.40 -6.58 -8.16
C LEU A 100 -0.24 -6.49 -7.16
N TYR A 101 -0.34 -5.60 -6.16
CA TYR A 101 0.71 -5.46 -5.14
C TYR A 101 0.95 -6.76 -4.36
N GLY A 102 -0.11 -7.46 -3.96
CA GLY A 102 0.05 -8.75 -3.28
C GLY A 102 0.51 -9.86 -4.22
N LEU A 103 0.02 -9.92 -5.46
CA LEU A 103 0.53 -10.87 -6.46
C LEU A 103 2.05 -10.73 -6.60
N LEU A 104 2.52 -9.50 -6.78
CA LEU A 104 3.93 -9.20 -6.93
C LEU A 104 4.71 -9.54 -5.65
N THR A 105 4.27 -9.04 -4.49
CA THR A 105 5.09 -9.10 -3.27
C THR A 105 4.89 -10.36 -2.41
N THR A 106 3.75 -11.05 -2.53
CA THR A 106 3.41 -12.25 -1.77
C THR A 106 3.74 -13.53 -2.54
N LEU A 107 3.62 -13.54 -3.88
CA LEU A 107 3.86 -14.74 -4.70
C LEU A 107 5.17 -14.68 -5.50
N LEU A 108 5.42 -13.58 -6.22
CA LEU A 108 6.52 -13.53 -7.20
C LEU A 108 7.85 -13.06 -6.60
N MET A 109 7.83 -11.99 -5.80
CA MET A 109 9.03 -11.40 -5.20
C MET A 109 9.78 -12.38 -4.27
N PRO A 110 9.13 -13.21 -3.42
CA PRO A 110 9.84 -14.24 -2.66
C PRO A 110 10.55 -15.27 -3.54
N ALA A 111 9.95 -15.60 -4.69
CA ALA A 111 10.55 -16.48 -5.68
C ALA A 111 11.78 -15.85 -6.34
N VAL A 112 11.77 -14.53 -6.59
CA VAL A 112 12.95 -13.80 -7.09
C VAL A 112 14.06 -13.75 -6.04
N LEU A 113 13.71 -13.44 -4.79
CA LEU A 113 14.67 -13.36 -3.68
C LEU A 113 15.22 -14.73 -3.26
N GLY A 114 14.43 -15.80 -3.44
CA GLY A 114 14.81 -17.15 -3.02
C GLY A 114 14.70 -17.32 -1.52
N VAL A 115 13.63 -16.77 -0.93
CA VAL A 115 13.42 -16.75 0.51
C VAL A 115 12.11 -17.43 0.87
N GLU A 116 12.07 -18.00 2.06
CA GLU A 116 10.82 -18.51 2.63
C GLU A 116 9.81 -17.36 2.81
N VAL A 117 8.57 -17.56 2.40
CA VAL A 117 7.46 -16.60 2.61
C VAL A 117 6.34 -17.23 3.41
N TRP A 118 5.77 -16.46 4.33
CA TRP A 118 4.57 -16.77 5.09
C TRP A 118 3.49 -15.72 4.81
N TYR A 119 2.41 -16.14 4.17
CA TYR A 119 1.24 -15.29 3.97
C TYR A 119 0.36 -15.26 5.24
N GLN A 120 0.05 -14.04 5.67
CA GLN A 120 -0.66 -13.72 6.89
C GLN A 120 -1.97 -12.97 6.52
N PRO A 121 -3.06 -13.68 6.19
CA PRO A 121 -4.32 -13.05 5.73
C PRO A 121 -5.05 -12.27 6.84
N GLY A 122 -4.69 -12.47 8.09
CA GLY A 122 -5.36 -11.85 9.23
C GLY A 122 -4.61 -12.05 10.54
N PRO A 123 -5.08 -11.42 11.64
CA PRO A 123 -4.39 -11.39 12.92
C PRO A 123 -4.26 -12.74 13.61
N GLU A 124 -5.19 -13.66 13.33
CA GLU A 124 -5.26 -15.01 13.90
C GLU A 124 -4.31 -16.00 13.23
N ALA A 125 -3.70 -15.63 12.10
CA ALA A 125 -2.78 -16.51 11.41
C ALA A 125 -1.51 -16.72 12.24
N ALA A 126 -1.02 -17.97 12.26
CA ALA A 126 0.16 -18.34 13.01
C ALA A 126 1.42 -17.70 12.40
N MET A 127 2.27 -17.15 13.27
CA MET A 127 3.57 -16.58 12.89
C MET A 127 4.66 -17.66 12.95
N PRO A 128 5.63 -17.65 12.03
CA PRO A 128 6.83 -18.48 12.13
C PRO A 128 7.75 -18.00 13.25
N ASP A 129 8.72 -18.83 13.66
CA ASP A 129 9.81 -18.36 14.54
C ASP A 129 10.71 -17.37 13.80
N VAL A 130 10.70 -16.13 14.28
CA VAL A 130 11.45 -15.01 13.71
C VAL A 130 12.79 -14.77 14.42
N ARG A 131 13.13 -15.54 15.47
CA ARG A 131 14.32 -15.31 16.29
C ARG A 131 15.60 -15.34 15.45
N GLY A 132 16.38 -14.26 15.50
CA GLY A 132 17.65 -14.09 14.78
C GLY A 132 17.52 -13.89 13.27
N ARG A 133 16.32 -14.02 12.70
CA ARG A 133 16.06 -13.90 11.26
C ARG A 133 16.06 -12.44 10.81
N ALA A 134 16.48 -12.20 9.57
CA ALA A 134 16.35 -10.91 8.91
C ALA A 134 15.01 -10.88 8.17
N LEU A 135 14.03 -10.18 8.72
CA LEU A 135 12.66 -10.21 8.21
C LEU A 135 12.43 -9.20 7.10
N GLY A 136 11.81 -9.66 6.02
CA GLY A 136 11.11 -8.82 5.04
C GLY A 136 9.62 -8.83 5.32
N ILE A 137 8.97 -7.67 5.33
CA ILE A 137 7.53 -7.56 5.56
C ILE A 137 6.89 -6.79 4.41
N THR A 138 5.89 -7.38 3.77
CA THR A 138 5.08 -6.69 2.75
C THR A 138 3.75 -6.30 3.38
N ALA A 139 3.59 -5.00 3.60
CA ALA A 139 2.59 -4.45 4.50
C ALA A 139 1.54 -3.61 3.76
N ILE A 140 0.31 -3.71 4.26
CA ILE A 140 -0.81 -2.84 3.89
C ILE A 140 -1.27 -2.06 5.14
N PRO A 141 -2.15 -1.05 5.04
CA PRO A 141 -2.35 -0.09 6.14
C PRO A 141 -2.69 -0.73 7.49
N TRP A 142 -3.54 -1.76 7.52
CA TRP A 142 -3.93 -2.40 8.77
C TRP A 142 -2.80 -3.25 9.41
N THR A 143 -1.82 -3.68 8.60
CA THR A 143 -0.69 -4.51 9.04
C THR A 143 0.09 -3.83 10.16
N PHE A 144 0.30 -2.52 10.11
CA PHE A 144 1.05 -1.77 11.13
C PHE A 144 0.45 -1.94 12.53
N ARG A 145 -0.88 -1.94 12.67
CA ARG A 145 -1.54 -2.18 13.96
C ARG A 145 -1.30 -3.60 14.49
N LEU A 146 -1.17 -4.58 13.61
CA LEU A 146 -0.86 -5.95 14.00
C LEU A 146 0.62 -6.08 14.39
N LEU A 147 1.53 -5.49 13.62
CA LEU A 147 2.95 -5.45 13.94
C LEU A 147 3.18 -4.79 15.30
N ASP A 148 2.45 -3.72 15.60
CA ASP A 148 2.47 -3.03 16.89
C ASP A 148 2.15 -3.95 18.07
N ARG A 149 1.08 -4.75 17.94
CA ARG A 149 0.66 -5.71 18.97
C ARG A 149 1.64 -6.87 19.14
N ARG A 150 2.50 -7.10 18.14
CA ARG A 150 3.49 -8.18 18.12
C ARG A 150 4.93 -7.65 18.26
N ARG A 151 5.12 -6.43 18.78
CA ARG A 151 6.46 -5.82 18.97
C ARG A 151 7.44 -6.75 19.67
N ASP A 152 7.03 -7.42 20.75
CA ASP A 152 7.91 -8.30 21.54
C ASP A 152 8.36 -9.55 20.76
N GLU A 153 7.50 -10.08 19.88
CA GLU A 153 7.84 -11.20 19.00
C GLU A 153 8.82 -10.75 17.92
N LEU A 154 8.51 -9.63 17.26
CA LEU A 154 9.34 -9.02 16.22
C LEU A 154 10.70 -8.55 16.77
N ALA A 155 10.78 -8.17 18.04
CA ALA A 155 12.02 -7.74 18.69
C ALA A 155 13.05 -8.87 18.81
N ARG A 156 12.68 -10.11 18.49
CA ARG A 156 13.58 -11.27 18.42
C ARG A 156 14.26 -11.40 17.04
N ALA A 157 13.77 -10.73 16.02
CA ALA A 157 14.41 -10.68 14.70
C ALA A 157 15.74 -9.89 14.75
N SER A 158 16.70 -10.21 13.89
CA SER A 158 17.95 -9.46 13.81
C SER A 158 17.75 -8.08 13.16
N ARG A 159 16.91 -8.02 12.12
CA ARG A 159 16.52 -6.81 11.38
C ARG A 159 15.12 -6.96 10.79
N ILE A 160 14.45 -5.84 10.52
CA ILE A 160 13.16 -5.80 9.83
C ILE A 160 13.22 -4.80 8.68
N VAL A 161 12.83 -5.23 7.48
CA VAL A 161 12.68 -4.40 6.29
C VAL A 161 11.23 -4.46 5.86
N ILE A 162 10.55 -3.32 5.80
CA ILE A 162 9.14 -3.23 5.47
C ILE A 162 8.98 -2.53 4.13
N GLN A 163 8.25 -3.16 3.22
CA GLN A 163 7.68 -2.49 2.05
C GLN A 163 6.20 -2.26 2.29
N HIS A 164 5.74 -1.04 2.02
CA HIS A 164 4.35 -0.66 2.21
C HIS A 164 3.76 -0.06 0.93
N SER A 165 2.52 -0.40 0.61
CA SER A 165 1.77 0.24 -0.48
C SER A 165 0.26 0.27 -0.17
N THR A 166 -0.54 0.53 -1.21
CA THR A 166 -2.01 0.56 -1.26
C THR A 166 -2.70 1.76 -0.61
N ALA A 167 -2.03 2.47 0.30
CA ALA A 167 -2.44 3.78 0.82
C ALA A 167 -1.22 4.57 1.36
N THR A 168 -1.49 5.72 1.97
CA THR A 168 -0.47 6.48 2.71
C THR A 168 -0.04 5.73 3.96
N LEU A 169 1.23 5.91 4.34
CA LEU A 169 1.80 5.29 5.53
C LEU A 169 0.98 5.67 6.77
N PRO A 170 0.48 4.68 7.55
CA PRO A 170 -0.32 4.96 8.71
C PRO A 170 0.43 5.78 9.78
N PRO A 171 -0.31 6.61 10.54
CA PRO A 171 0.09 7.10 11.85
C PRO A 171 0.81 6.06 12.70
N GLY A 172 1.89 6.45 13.37
CA GLY A 172 2.63 5.57 14.27
C GLY A 172 3.53 4.53 13.60
N ALA A 173 3.57 4.43 12.26
CA ALA A 173 4.51 3.53 11.58
C ALA A 173 5.98 3.91 11.82
N GLU A 174 6.28 5.22 11.88
CA GLU A 174 7.62 5.71 12.22
C GLU A 174 7.94 5.48 13.70
N ASP A 175 6.98 5.67 14.60
CA ASP A 175 7.13 5.34 16.03
C ASP A 175 7.34 3.85 16.24
N PHE A 176 6.65 3.01 15.47
CA PHE A 176 6.92 1.58 15.41
C PHE A 176 8.38 1.33 15.06
N ALA A 177 8.89 1.89 13.97
CA ALA A 177 10.28 1.70 13.56
C ALA A 177 11.28 2.20 14.62
N ASN A 178 11.03 3.39 15.18
CA ASN A 178 11.89 4.03 16.17
C ASN A 178 12.01 3.22 17.48
N ALA A 179 10.95 2.51 17.87
CA ALA A 179 10.94 1.68 19.09
C ALA A 179 11.93 0.51 19.06
N PHE A 180 12.38 0.07 17.88
CA PHE A 180 13.35 -1.01 17.73
C PHE A 180 14.81 -0.54 17.78
N GLY A 181 15.03 0.78 17.84
CA GLY A 181 16.35 1.40 17.74
C GLY A 181 16.75 1.74 16.31
N ARG A 182 17.68 2.70 16.18
CA ARG A 182 18.12 3.23 14.88
C ARG A 182 18.66 2.13 13.98
N GLY A 183 18.19 2.13 12.72
CA GLY A 183 18.68 1.23 11.66
C GLY A 183 18.20 -0.21 11.74
N ARG A 184 17.45 -0.59 12.79
CA ARG A 184 16.92 -1.97 12.92
C ARG A 184 15.67 -2.21 12.09
N VAL A 185 14.88 -1.16 11.86
CA VAL A 185 13.68 -1.19 11.03
C VAL A 185 13.82 -0.16 9.92
N ARG A 186 13.67 -0.60 8.67
CA ARG A 186 13.55 0.30 7.50
C ARG A 186 12.17 0.14 6.88
N ILE A 187 11.49 1.26 6.63
CA ILE A 187 10.19 1.28 5.96
C ILE A 187 10.36 2.00 4.63
N THR A 188 10.04 1.30 3.54
CA THR A 188 10.00 1.87 2.20
C THR A 188 8.57 1.85 1.68
N GLU A 189 8.04 3.01 1.34
CA GLU A 189 6.73 3.14 0.71
C GLU A 189 6.87 2.98 -0.80
N ILE A 190 5.85 2.39 -1.43
CA ILE A 190 5.74 2.17 -2.86
C ILE A 190 4.49 2.87 -3.37
N PHE A 191 4.68 3.83 -4.27
CA PHE A 191 3.61 4.56 -4.95
C PHE A 191 3.27 3.84 -6.26
N GLY A 192 1.98 3.62 -6.51
CA GLY A 192 1.54 2.94 -7.71
C GLY A 192 0.06 2.59 -7.71
N SER A 193 -0.37 1.96 -8.80
CA SER A 193 -1.75 1.52 -8.98
C SER A 193 -1.81 0.20 -9.75
N THR A 194 -3.01 -0.39 -9.88
CA THR A 194 -3.20 -1.60 -10.68
C THR A 194 -3.03 -1.34 -12.18
N GLU A 195 -3.14 -0.09 -12.63
CA GLU A 195 -2.98 0.34 -14.02
C GLU A 195 -1.51 0.62 -14.35
N SER A 196 -0.79 1.23 -13.41
CA SER A 196 0.59 1.69 -13.61
C SER A 196 1.67 0.74 -13.12
N GLY A 197 1.33 -0.20 -12.22
CA GLY A 197 2.34 -0.87 -11.41
C GLY A 197 2.98 0.11 -10.41
N GLY A 198 4.15 -0.22 -9.89
CA GLY A 198 4.97 0.68 -9.09
C GLY A 198 5.54 1.82 -9.93
N ILE A 199 5.21 3.05 -9.55
CA ILE A 199 5.68 4.32 -10.15
C ILE A 199 6.94 4.82 -9.46
N ALA A 200 6.93 4.85 -8.12
CA ALA A 200 7.98 5.44 -7.31
C ALA A 200 8.07 4.79 -5.93
N HIS A 201 9.14 5.10 -5.21
CA HIS A 201 9.33 4.69 -3.83
C HIS A 201 9.91 5.84 -2.99
N ARG A 202 9.77 5.76 -1.67
CA ARG A 202 10.46 6.65 -0.73
C ARG A 202 10.75 5.95 0.59
N THR A 203 11.70 6.48 1.33
CA THR A 203 12.01 6.06 2.70
C THR A 203 11.99 7.32 3.58
N GLY A 204 11.07 7.36 4.54
CA GLY A 204 10.78 8.56 5.34
C GLY A 204 9.71 9.44 4.70
N ARG A 205 8.75 9.89 5.52
CA ARG A 205 7.54 10.59 5.07
C ARG A 205 7.82 11.89 4.32
N ASP A 206 8.76 12.69 4.81
CA ASP A 206 9.03 14.03 4.27
C ASP A 206 9.94 14.02 3.04
N GLN A 207 10.45 12.84 2.66
CA GLN A 207 11.28 12.71 1.48
C GLN A 207 10.43 12.72 0.21
N PRO A 208 10.92 13.37 -0.87
CA PRO A 208 10.33 13.22 -2.20
C PRO A 208 10.25 11.75 -2.61
N TRP A 209 9.26 11.44 -3.43
CA TRP A 209 9.16 10.16 -4.11
C TRP A 209 10.21 10.07 -5.20
N THR A 210 10.98 8.98 -5.22
CA THR A 210 11.94 8.67 -6.29
C THR A 210 11.29 7.71 -7.28
N LEU A 211 11.25 8.08 -8.56
CA LEU A 211 10.73 7.23 -9.63
C LEU A 211 11.54 5.93 -9.73
N PHE A 212 10.85 4.83 -10.04
CA PHE A 212 11.54 3.59 -10.44
C PHE A 212 12.29 3.78 -11.75
N PRO A 213 13.44 3.11 -11.96
CA PRO A 213 14.37 3.41 -13.06
C PRO A 213 13.74 3.43 -14.46
N ASP A 214 12.69 2.64 -14.66
CA ASP A 214 12.00 2.44 -15.94
C ASP A 214 10.75 3.33 -16.13
N ILE A 215 10.44 4.18 -15.14
CA ILE A 215 9.31 5.12 -15.19
C ILE A 215 9.81 6.52 -15.50
N THR A 216 9.08 7.22 -16.38
CA THR A 216 9.35 8.61 -16.76
C THR A 216 8.10 9.48 -16.54
N LEU A 217 8.30 10.73 -16.11
CA LEU A 217 7.24 11.74 -16.07
C LEU A 217 7.03 12.31 -17.48
N THR A 218 5.79 12.49 -17.92
CA THR A 218 5.55 13.13 -19.22
C THR A 218 5.68 14.66 -19.16
N HIS A 219 5.62 15.23 -17.95
CA HIS A 219 5.83 16.66 -17.70
C HIS A 219 7.26 16.86 -17.18
N THR A 220 8.24 16.97 -18.07
CA THR A 220 9.61 17.34 -17.72
C THR A 220 9.92 18.73 -18.28
N ALA A 221 10.06 19.72 -17.41
CA ALA A 221 10.82 20.93 -17.70
C ALA A 221 11.92 21.06 -16.64
N ASP A 222 13.00 21.75 -16.98
CA ASP A 222 14.08 22.01 -16.02
C ASP A 222 13.59 22.94 -14.90
N GLY A 223 13.72 22.47 -13.66
CA GLY A 223 13.34 23.21 -12.45
C GLY A 223 12.02 22.75 -11.82
N ALA A 224 11.81 23.15 -10.56
CA ALA A 224 10.61 22.81 -9.82
C ALA A 224 9.38 23.41 -10.50
N GLN A 225 8.40 22.55 -10.82
CA GLN A 225 7.12 23.01 -11.37
C GLN A 225 6.08 23.13 -10.27
N PRO A 226 5.16 24.12 -10.35
CA PRO A 226 3.98 24.13 -9.50
C PRO A 226 3.17 22.84 -9.69
N GLU A 227 2.21 22.59 -8.81
CA GLU A 227 1.37 21.40 -8.81
C GLU A 227 0.83 21.03 -10.22
N VAL A 228 1.25 19.87 -10.74
CA VAL A 228 0.85 19.32 -12.05
C VAL A 228 0.19 17.95 -11.90
N PRO A 229 -0.66 17.52 -12.86
CA PRO A 229 -1.13 16.15 -12.92
C PRO A 229 0.03 15.16 -13.05
N LEU A 230 0.00 14.07 -12.27
CA LEU A 230 0.96 12.99 -12.41
C LEU A 230 0.57 12.09 -13.59
N VAL A 231 1.31 12.25 -14.68
CA VAL A 231 1.20 11.44 -15.89
C VAL A 231 2.55 10.77 -16.14
N VAL A 232 2.52 9.45 -16.28
CA VAL A 232 3.72 8.61 -16.35
C VAL A 232 3.73 7.74 -17.60
N SER A 233 4.93 7.38 -18.07
CA SER A 233 5.16 6.34 -19.08
C SER A 233 6.14 5.30 -18.55
N GLY A 234 6.06 4.08 -19.07
CA GLY A 234 7.00 3.02 -18.75
C GLY A 234 6.57 1.64 -19.25
N PRO A 235 7.49 0.66 -19.28
CA PRO A 235 7.25 -0.65 -19.86
C PRO A 235 6.35 -1.55 -18.99
N ARG A 236 6.10 -1.18 -17.73
CA ARG A 236 5.27 -1.94 -16.77
C ARG A 236 3.81 -1.49 -16.70
N LEU A 237 3.42 -0.46 -17.47
CA LEU A 237 2.03 -0.07 -17.60
C LEU A 237 1.20 -1.25 -18.15
N ALA A 238 -0.06 -1.33 -17.73
CA ALA A 238 -0.97 -2.36 -18.21
C ALA A 238 -1.06 -2.35 -19.76
N THR A 239 -1.29 -3.52 -20.35
CA THR A 239 -1.34 -3.70 -21.81
C THR A 239 -2.29 -2.70 -22.48
N GLY A 240 -1.81 -2.04 -23.53
CA GLY A 240 -2.56 -1.02 -24.27
C GLY A 240 -2.39 0.42 -23.75
N LEU A 241 -1.54 0.64 -22.74
CA LEU A 241 -1.21 1.97 -22.22
C LEU A 241 0.23 2.36 -22.58
N ASP A 242 0.38 3.45 -23.35
CA ASP A 242 1.69 4.08 -23.58
C ASP A 242 2.02 5.10 -22.47
N THR A 243 0.97 5.76 -21.97
CA THR A 243 1.03 6.70 -20.84
C THR A 243 -0.16 6.47 -19.93
N TRP A 244 -0.04 6.87 -18.66
CA TRP A 244 -1.11 6.77 -17.68
C TRP A 244 -1.24 8.04 -16.86
N ALA A 245 -2.41 8.68 -16.95
CA ALA A 245 -2.80 9.77 -16.07
C ALA A 245 -3.41 9.19 -14.78
N THR A 246 -2.66 9.28 -13.69
CA THR A 246 -3.01 8.64 -12.41
C THR A 246 -4.24 9.26 -11.73
N GLY A 247 -4.57 10.50 -12.07
CA GLY A 247 -5.55 11.31 -11.34
C GLY A 247 -5.00 11.92 -10.04
N ASP A 248 -3.71 11.73 -9.78
CA ASP A 248 -2.94 12.33 -8.68
C ASP A 248 -2.31 13.65 -9.15
N PHE A 249 -2.06 14.57 -8.20
CA PHE A 249 -1.32 15.81 -8.44
C PHE A 249 -0.01 15.80 -7.66
N VAL A 250 1.03 16.37 -8.26
CA VAL A 250 2.39 16.36 -7.71
C VAL A 250 3.11 17.69 -7.93
N GLU A 251 4.04 18.02 -7.06
CA GLU A 251 5.11 18.98 -7.32
C GLU A 251 6.30 18.21 -7.92
N VAL A 252 6.72 18.54 -9.13
CA VAL A 252 7.93 17.94 -9.72
C VAL A 252 9.14 18.65 -9.13
N VAL A 253 10.02 17.90 -8.46
CA VAL A 253 11.26 18.42 -7.86
C VAL A 253 12.37 18.41 -8.92
N ASP A 254 12.52 17.29 -9.61
CA ASP A 254 13.45 17.07 -10.71
C ASP A 254 12.95 15.88 -11.59
N PRO A 255 13.63 15.50 -12.69
CA PRO A 255 13.17 14.43 -13.57
C PRO A 255 12.96 13.05 -12.92
N ARG A 256 13.50 12.82 -11.72
CA ARG A 256 13.42 11.56 -10.96
C ARG A 256 12.65 11.70 -9.65
N HIS A 257 12.31 12.91 -9.22
CA HIS A 257 11.72 13.14 -7.91
C HIS A 257 10.45 14.01 -7.95
N PHE A 258 9.45 13.65 -7.15
CA PHE A 258 8.24 14.45 -6.99
C PHE A 258 7.71 14.43 -5.54
N ARG A 259 6.93 15.44 -5.15
CA ARG A 259 6.11 15.42 -3.93
C ARG A 259 4.65 15.21 -4.28
N PHE A 260 3.97 14.34 -3.54
CA PHE A 260 2.56 14.03 -3.75
C PHE A 260 1.67 15.05 -3.04
N HIS A 261 0.71 15.63 -3.77
CA HIS A 261 -0.22 16.67 -3.26
C HIS A 261 -1.66 16.18 -3.12
N GLY A 262 -1.95 14.91 -3.43
CA GLY A 262 -3.29 14.33 -3.27
C GLY A 262 -3.94 13.92 -4.58
N ARG A 263 -5.09 13.24 -4.45
CA ARG A 263 -5.95 12.83 -5.58
C ARG A 263 -6.90 13.92 -5.99
N ARG A 264 -7.10 14.11 -7.30
CA ARG A 264 -8.13 15.03 -7.84
C ARG A 264 -9.50 14.82 -7.21
N THR A 265 -9.87 13.57 -6.93
CA THR A 265 -11.18 13.22 -6.35
C THR A 265 -11.26 13.40 -4.83
N ARG A 266 -10.14 13.60 -4.13
CA ARG A 266 -10.08 13.82 -2.68
C ARG A 266 -9.63 15.23 -2.30
N LEU A 267 -9.12 15.99 -3.27
CA LEU A 267 -8.88 17.41 -3.17
C LEU A 267 -10.22 18.14 -3.36
N ARG A 268 -10.64 18.90 -2.35
CA ARG A 268 -11.89 19.67 -2.35
C ARG A 268 -11.61 21.11 -1.98
N LYS A 269 -12.39 22.04 -2.52
CA LYS A 269 -12.24 23.47 -2.18
C LYS A 269 -13.28 23.84 -1.15
N ILE A 270 -12.93 23.70 0.13
CA ILE A 270 -13.81 23.99 1.25
C ILE A 270 -13.60 25.44 1.68
N ASN A 271 -14.63 26.28 1.55
CA ASN A 271 -14.58 27.72 1.90
C ASN A 271 -13.38 28.46 1.28
N GLY A 272 -13.03 28.15 0.03
CA GLY A 272 -11.91 28.79 -0.66
C GLY A 272 -10.54 28.18 -0.40
N VAL A 273 -10.40 27.31 0.60
CA VAL A 273 -9.17 26.58 0.92
C VAL A 273 -9.17 25.22 0.24
N ARG A 274 -8.06 24.84 -0.39
CA ARG A 274 -7.90 23.49 -0.94
C ARG A 274 -7.57 22.53 0.21
N VAL A 275 -8.39 21.51 0.37
CA VAL A 275 -8.31 20.53 1.45
C VAL A 275 -8.03 19.17 0.83
N ASP A 276 -6.92 18.54 1.24
CA ASP A 276 -6.65 17.13 0.98
C ASP A 276 -7.23 16.29 2.11
N PHE A 277 -8.27 15.51 1.81
CA PHE A 277 -8.87 14.62 2.79
C PHE A 277 -7.90 13.54 3.29
N ASP A 278 -6.89 13.11 2.50
CA ASP A 278 -5.92 12.10 2.94
C ASP A 278 -5.07 12.63 4.07
N GLU A 279 -4.62 13.88 3.93
CA GLU A 279 -3.87 14.58 4.94
C GLU A 279 -4.71 14.89 6.18
N VAL A 280 -5.94 15.38 6.00
CA VAL A 280 -6.85 15.66 7.13
C VAL A 280 -7.12 14.40 7.95
N GLU A 281 -7.47 13.29 7.29
CA GLU A 281 -7.70 12.02 7.98
C GLU A 281 -6.43 11.52 8.68
N HIS A 282 -5.25 11.68 8.06
CA HIS A 282 -3.99 11.31 8.68
C HIS A 282 -3.73 12.08 9.97
N ARG A 283 -3.76 13.41 9.90
CA ARG A 283 -3.55 14.28 11.07
C ARG A 283 -4.58 14.05 12.17
N LEU A 284 -5.83 13.74 11.80
CA LEU A 284 -6.87 13.41 12.78
C LEU A 284 -6.53 12.14 13.56
N ARG A 285 -6.01 11.11 12.90
CA ARG A 285 -5.59 9.86 13.57
C ARG A 285 -4.41 10.09 14.52
N ASP A 286 -3.51 11.02 14.21
CA ASP A 286 -2.39 11.39 15.10
C ASP A 286 -2.84 12.20 16.33
N THR A 287 -3.87 13.03 16.17
CA THR A 287 -4.25 14.02 17.19
C THR A 287 -5.46 13.62 18.03
N VAL A 288 -6.26 12.66 17.56
CA VAL A 288 -7.51 12.25 18.21
C VAL A 288 -7.48 10.75 18.51
N PRO A 289 -7.75 10.32 19.77
CA PRO A 289 -7.81 8.91 20.13
C PRO A 289 -8.98 8.20 19.43
N SER A 290 -8.69 7.60 18.29
CA SER A 290 -9.65 6.98 17.40
C SER A 290 -9.08 5.70 16.77
N LYS A 291 -9.93 4.69 16.56
CA LYS A 291 -9.58 3.46 15.84
C LYS A 291 -9.54 3.68 14.34
N ASP A 292 -10.37 4.59 13.83
CA ASP A 292 -10.46 4.92 12.42
C ASP A 292 -11.12 6.29 12.23
N VAL A 293 -10.80 6.96 11.13
CA VAL A 293 -11.41 8.23 10.72
C VAL A 293 -11.46 8.32 9.19
N ALA A 294 -12.51 8.94 8.66
CA ALA A 294 -12.67 9.20 7.24
C ALA A 294 -13.32 10.56 6.99
N CYS A 295 -12.87 11.26 5.95
CA CYS A 295 -13.50 12.48 5.45
C CYS A 295 -14.34 12.12 4.22
N VAL A 296 -15.63 12.42 4.29
CA VAL A 296 -16.60 12.16 3.22
C VAL A 296 -17.03 13.50 2.62
N PRO A 297 -16.83 13.74 1.30
CA PRO A 297 -17.32 14.95 0.66
C PRO A 297 -18.85 14.99 0.74
N VAL A 298 -19.40 16.17 1.02
CA VAL A 298 -20.84 16.44 0.98
C VAL A 298 -21.10 17.76 0.26
N ASP A 299 -22.22 17.85 -0.44
CA ASP A 299 -22.68 19.12 -1.01
C ASP A 299 -23.50 19.88 0.05
N ASP A 300 -23.09 21.11 0.35
CA ASP A 300 -23.75 22.05 1.26
C ASP A 300 -24.48 23.12 0.42
N PRO A 301 -25.82 23.24 0.49
CA PRO A 301 -26.58 24.17 -0.35
C PRO A 301 -26.18 25.65 -0.22
N VAL A 302 -25.53 26.03 0.89
CA VAL A 302 -25.12 27.40 1.18
C VAL A 302 -23.62 27.59 0.97
N ARG A 303 -22.80 26.62 1.37
CA ARG A 303 -21.33 26.71 1.32
C ARG A 303 -20.69 26.07 0.08
N GLY A 304 -21.47 25.36 -0.74
CA GLY A 304 -20.95 24.59 -1.87
C GLY A 304 -20.31 23.29 -1.42
N GLU A 305 -19.10 22.98 -1.87
CA GLU A 305 -18.40 21.77 -1.43
C GLU A 305 -18.07 21.85 0.08
N ASN A 306 -18.47 20.82 0.83
CA ASN A 306 -18.16 20.65 2.25
C ASN A 306 -17.74 19.20 2.53
N PHE A 307 -17.54 18.83 3.79
CA PHE A 307 -17.20 17.46 4.18
C PHE A 307 -17.72 17.08 5.57
N THR A 308 -18.02 15.80 5.74
CA THR A 308 -18.36 15.17 7.01
C THR A 308 -17.21 14.29 7.46
N VAL A 309 -16.91 14.30 8.76
CA VAL A 309 -15.92 13.39 9.35
C VAL A 309 -16.64 12.23 10.04
N LEU A 310 -16.34 11.02 9.61
CA LEU A 310 -16.72 9.80 10.32
C LEU A 310 -15.60 9.42 11.28
N VAL A 311 -15.92 9.11 12.54
CA VAL A 311 -14.93 8.70 13.54
C VAL A 311 -15.36 7.45 14.30
N VAL A 312 -14.43 6.49 14.43
CA VAL A 312 -14.59 5.30 15.27
C VAL A 312 -13.75 5.51 16.54
N PRO A 313 -14.35 5.62 17.74
CA PRO A 313 -13.62 5.92 18.96
C PRO A 313 -12.77 4.75 19.46
N ASP A 314 -11.69 5.04 20.18
CA ASP A 314 -10.80 4.03 20.78
C ASP A 314 -11.27 3.47 22.14
N GLY A 315 -12.48 3.83 22.56
CA GLY A 315 -13.12 3.37 23.79
C GLY A 315 -14.55 3.92 23.94
N PRO A 316 -15.24 3.67 25.07
CA PRO A 316 -16.66 4.06 25.28
C PRO A 316 -16.96 5.58 25.37
N GLY A 317 -16.06 6.47 24.91
CA GLY A 317 -16.20 7.93 25.02
C GLY A 317 -16.63 8.64 23.72
N GLY A 318 -17.89 8.48 23.30
CA GLY A 318 -18.42 9.10 22.06
C GLY A 318 -18.48 10.65 22.03
N PRO A 319 -18.93 11.36 23.10
CA PRO A 319 -19.03 12.82 23.07
C PRO A 319 -17.68 13.55 23.07
N ASP A 320 -16.67 12.99 23.75
CA ASP A 320 -15.34 13.62 23.86
C ASP A 320 -14.54 13.54 22.56
N VAL A 321 -14.69 12.45 21.78
CA VAL A 321 -14.00 12.31 20.49
C VAL A 321 -14.49 13.32 19.47
N VAL A 322 -15.80 13.60 19.41
CA VAL A 322 -16.37 14.61 18.50
C VAL A 322 -15.80 16.00 18.80
N LYS A 323 -15.74 16.35 20.09
CA LYS A 323 -15.16 17.63 20.53
C LYS A 323 -13.68 17.71 20.16
N ALA A 324 -12.90 16.64 20.37
CA ALA A 324 -11.49 16.57 20.01
C ALA A 324 -11.27 16.75 18.50
N VAL A 325 -12.04 16.05 17.65
CA VAL A 325 -12.01 16.23 16.19
C VAL A 325 -12.28 17.68 15.80
N ARG A 326 -13.34 18.30 16.36
CA ARG A 326 -13.68 19.70 16.05
C ARG A 326 -12.58 20.68 16.49
N ILE A 327 -11.95 20.44 17.63
CA ILE A 327 -10.83 21.26 18.12
C ILE A 327 -9.63 21.13 17.17
N ALA A 328 -9.26 19.90 16.79
CA ALA A 328 -8.15 19.63 15.89
C ALA A 328 -8.37 20.30 14.52
N LEU A 329 -9.52 20.09 13.88
CA LEU A 329 -9.85 20.70 12.60
C LEU A 329 -9.85 22.23 12.66
N LYS A 330 -10.42 22.81 13.73
CA LYS A 330 -10.43 24.27 13.91
C LYS A 330 -9.01 24.83 14.01
N SER A 331 -8.08 24.11 14.65
CA SER A 331 -6.67 24.52 14.71
C SER A 331 -5.98 24.53 13.34
N TRP A 332 -6.53 23.82 12.35
CA TRP A 332 -6.06 23.81 10.96
C TRP A 332 -6.89 24.70 10.05
N ASN A 333 -7.74 25.55 10.64
CA ASN A 333 -8.66 26.43 9.94
C ASN A 333 -9.66 25.68 9.05
N LEU A 334 -10.03 24.46 9.43
CA LEU A 334 -11.04 23.62 8.78
C LEU A 334 -12.28 23.51 9.66
N VAL A 335 -13.45 23.59 9.03
CA VAL A 335 -14.74 23.40 9.72
C VAL A 335 -15.53 22.37 8.92
N PRO A 336 -15.75 21.16 9.45
CA PRO A 336 -16.57 20.15 8.77
C PRO A 336 -18.05 20.54 8.85
N HIS A 337 -18.84 20.07 7.89
CA HIS A 337 -20.30 20.08 7.96
C HIS A 337 -20.78 19.36 9.24
N GLU A 338 -20.30 18.13 9.44
CA GLU A 338 -20.65 17.31 10.59
C GLU A 338 -19.48 16.42 11.02
N VAL A 339 -19.53 15.97 12.28
CA VAL A 339 -18.66 14.90 12.80
C VAL A 339 -19.57 13.83 13.36
N LEU A 340 -19.55 12.64 12.76
CA LEU A 340 -20.41 11.51 13.09
C LEU A 340 -19.59 10.41 13.75
N VAL A 341 -20.06 9.94 14.92
CA VAL A 341 -19.52 8.75 15.58
C VAL A 341 -20.16 7.53 14.95
N VAL A 342 -19.36 6.61 14.40
CA VAL A 342 -19.83 5.39 13.75
C VAL A 342 -19.21 4.16 14.40
N PRO A 343 -19.90 3.00 14.42
CA PRO A 343 -19.37 1.77 15.02
C PRO A 343 -18.18 1.20 14.23
N ALA A 344 -18.16 1.40 12.92
CA ALA A 344 -17.07 1.03 12.01
C ALA A 344 -17.14 1.87 10.73
N ILE A 345 -16.03 1.99 10.01
CA ILE A 345 -15.95 2.58 8.68
C ILE A 345 -15.69 1.45 7.68
N GLU A 346 -16.52 1.36 6.64
CA GLU A 346 -16.37 0.30 5.64
C GLU A 346 -15.14 0.54 4.76
N ARG A 347 -14.23 -0.44 4.73
CA ARG A 347 -13.01 -0.41 3.92
C ARG A 347 -12.89 -1.69 3.10
N SER A 348 -12.24 -1.61 1.94
CA SER A 348 -11.82 -2.78 1.17
C SER A 348 -10.76 -3.60 1.92
N GLU A 349 -10.47 -4.82 1.46
CA GLU A 349 -9.38 -5.67 1.98
C GLU A 349 -8.00 -4.97 1.95
N THR A 350 -7.83 -4.00 1.06
CA THR A 350 -6.63 -3.14 0.92
C THR A 350 -6.68 -1.86 1.77
N GLY A 351 -7.71 -1.68 2.60
CA GLY A 351 -7.86 -0.55 3.51
C GLY A 351 -8.42 0.73 2.88
N LYS A 352 -8.87 0.70 1.62
CA LYS A 352 -9.47 1.87 0.95
C LYS A 352 -10.91 2.07 1.41
N LEU A 353 -11.32 3.31 1.66
CA LEU A 353 -12.70 3.65 2.01
C LEU A 353 -13.67 3.17 0.92
N ARG A 354 -14.71 2.43 1.32
CA ARG A 354 -15.87 2.11 0.47
C ARG A 354 -16.94 3.19 0.71
N ARG A 355 -17.55 3.66 -0.38
CA ARG A 355 -18.57 4.72 -0.35
C ARG A 355 -19.95 4.12 -0.51
#